data_AF-A0A4Q2S1S1-F1
#
_entry.id   AF-A0A4Q2S1S1-F1
#
_cell.length_a   1.000
_cell.length_b   1.000
_cell.length_c   1.000
_cell.angle_alpha   90.00
_cell.angle_beta   90.00
_cell.angle_gamma   90.00
#
_symmetry.space_group_name_H-M   'P 1'
#
loop_
_entity.id
_entity.type
_entity.pdbx_description
1 polymer ?
#
loop_
_entity_poly.entity_id
_entity_poly.type
_entity_poly.pdbx_seq_one_letter_code
_entity_poly.pdbx_strand_id
1 'polypeptide(L)'
;MQPTAGARESPQVDVDLRRRLPAFALCLLLAAVGLIETWAHLEQGGPGWDARAYWDAWRGPMYDGSVGDPGHFLYSPAFAQVVWPLAQTTWPVFLAVFIVVNAVGLAWLLRPLPLVLSVPLWLAASQEIVSGNVFVPMAIVAVLGMRRPHLWAFVALTKITPALGPVWFAVRGEWSAVVKAAVTTVAVAAVSYVVSPGLWHEWFGFLADQARLSDGAIGYEFIPGPLYRIPVALALVVWGARTDRVWVLPVAMLLATPFIWNGSLTLLAAIPRLRTSGTAARPGRASGPPGRPPSSTSAPTG
;
A
#
# COMPACT_ATOMS: atom_id res chain seq x y z
N MET A 1 -16.40 1.30 63.79
CA MET A 1 -17.17 0.80 62.64
C MET A 1 -16.58 1.42 61.38
N GLN A 2 -16.16 0.57 60.43
CA GLN A 2 -15.37 0.94 59.24
C GLN A 2 -16.17 1.79 58.23
N PRO A 3 -15.53 2.69 57.45
CA PRO A 3 -16.15 3.29 56.28
C PRO A 3 -16.17 2.28 55.13
N THR A 4 -17.36 2.15 54.53
CA THR A 4 -17.66 1.30 53.37
C THR A 4 -16.86 1.73 52.14
N ALA A 5 -16.21 0.76 51.50
CA ALA A 5 -15.50 0.95 50.24
C ALA A 5 -16.48 1.37 49.13
N GLY A 6 -16.27 2.55 48.56
CA GLY A 6 -17.00 3.03 47.39
C GLY A 6 -16.71 2.12 46.20
N ALA A 7 -17.75 1.49 45.66
CA ALA A 7 -17.70 0.77 44.40
C ALA A 7 -17.28 1.75 43.29
N ARG A 8 -16.13 1.49 42.66
CA ARG A 8 -15.73 2.21 41.44
C ARG A 8 -16.68 1.78 40.33
N GLU A 9 -17.60 2.67 39.95
CA GLU A 9 -18.38 2.52 38.72
C GLU A 9 -17.40 2.35 37.55
N SER A 10 -17.57 1.25 36.83
CA SER A 10 -16.80 0.97 35.63
C SER A 10 -17.26 1.96 34.55
N PRO A 11 -16.36 2.61 33.79
CA PRO A 11 -16.78 3.53 32.73
C PRO A 11 -17.63 2.75 31.72
N GLN A 12 -18.92 3.08 31.66
CA GLN A 12 -19.83 2.50 30.70
C GLN A 12 -19.43 3.04 29.33
N VAL A 13 -18.71 2.23 28.55
CA VAL A 13 -18.34 2.56 27.18
C VAL A 13 -19.61 2.54 26.37
N ASP A 14 -20.18 3.71 26.13
CA ASP A 14 -21.37 3.87 25.30
C ASP A 14 -20.98 3.59 23.84
N VAL A 15 -21.21 2.35 23.41
CA VAL A 15 -20.97 1.93 22.02
C VAL A 15 -22.17 2.38 21.21
N ASP A 16 -22.02 3.51 20.50
CA ASP A 16 -23.02 3.98 19.55
C ASP A 16 -23.09 3.02 18.35
N LEU A 17 -23.88 1.96 18.52
CA LEU A 17 -24.11 0.90 17.54
C LEU A 17 -24.70 1.44 16.24
N ARG A 18 -25.54 2.48 16.31
CA ARG A 18 -26.18 3.08 15.13
C ARG A 18 -25.18 3.74 14.20
N ARG A 19 -24.12 4.34 14.73
CA ARG A 19 -23.02 4.90 13.92
C ARG A 19 -22.08 3.83 13.34
N ARG A 20 -21.94 2.68 13.99
CA ARG A 20 -20.98 1.63 13.58
C ARG A 20 -21.59 0.56 12.67
N LEU A 21 -22.90 0.34 12.76
CA LEU A 21 -23.63 -0.67 11.97
C LEU A 21 -23.47 -0.48 10.45
N PRO A 22 -23.56 0.74 9.88
CA PRO A 22 -23.43 0.91 8.43
C PRO A 22 -22.03 0.55 7.92
N ALA A 23 -20.99 0.97 8.63
CA ALA A 23 -19.61 0.66 8.27
C ALA A 23 -19.34 -0.85 8.36
N PHE A 24 -19.86 -1.50 9.39
CA PHE A 24 -19.75 -2.95 9.54
C PHE A 24 -20.51 -3.71 8.45
N ALA A 25 -21.76 -3.33 8.17
CA ALA A 25 -22.57 -3.91 7.11
C ALA A 25 -21.90 -3.75 5.74
N LEU A 26 -21.32 -2.58 5.46
CA LEU A 26 -20.53 -2.35 4.26
C LEU A 26 -19.31 -3.29 4.19
N CYS A 27 -18.58 -3.46 5.30
CA CYS A 27 -17.43 -4.36 5.31
C CYS A 27 -17.84 -5.83 5.08
N LEU A 28 -18.98 -6.26 5.61
CA LEU A 28 -19.53 -7.60 5.34
C LEU A 28 -19.97 -7.76 3.88
N LEU A 29 -20.59 -6.73 3.29
CA LEU A 29 -20.95 -6.74 1.87
C LEU A 29 -19.70 -6.86 1.00
N LEU A 30 -18.67 -6.05 1.28
CA LEU A 30 -17.39 -6.13 0.57
C LEU A 30 -16.72 -7.49 0.75
N ALA A 31 -16.81 -8.09 1.95
CA ALA A 31 -16.31 -9.44 2.19
C ALA A 31 -17.04 -10.47 1.32
N ALA A 32 -18.37 -10.40 1.23
CA ALA A 32 -19.16 -11.29 0.39
C ALA A 32 -18.79 -11.14 -1.08
N VAL A 33 -18.70 -9.91 -1.60
CA VAL A 33 -18.28 -9.63 -2.97
C VAL A 33 -16.88 -10.18 -3.24
N GLY A 34 -15.91 -9.90 -2.37
CA GLY A 34 -14.53 -10.39 -2.53
C GLY A 34 -14.43 -11.91 -2.52
N LEU A 35 -15.21 -12.59 -1.68
CA LEU A 35 -15.26 -14.06 -1.65
C LEU A 35 -15.93 -14.64 -2.90
N ILE A 36 -17.02 -14.04 -3.38
CA ILE A 36 -17.69 -14.46 -4.63
C ILE A 36 -16.74 -14.31 -5.82
N GLU A 37 -16.05 -13.18 -5.92
CA GLU A 37 -15.07 -12.97 -7.00
C GLU A 37 -13.89 -13.94 -6.90
N THR A 38 -13.37 -14.17 -5.70
CA THR A 38 -12.30 -15.16 -5.49
C THR A 38 -12.73 -16.54 -5.95
N TRP A 39 -13.94 -16.96 -5.55
CA TRP A 39 -14.51 -18.24 -5.96
C TRP A 39 -14.67 -18.33 -7.49
N ALA A 40 -15.22 -17.30 -8.13
CA ALA A 40 -15.39 -17.26 -9.58
C ALA A 40 -14.06 -17.38 -10.34
N HIS A 41 -12.99 -16.70 -9.90
CA HIS A 41 -11.68 -16.81 -10.54
C HIS A 41 -11.05 -18.19 -10.31
N LEU A 42 -11.21 -18.75 -9.10
CA LEU A 42 -10.73 -20.10 -8.79
C LEU A 42 -11.39 -21.15 -9.67
N GLU A 43 -12.69 -21.04 -9.95
CA GLU A 43 -13.39 -21.96 -10.85
C GLU A 43 -12.94 -21.83 -12.32
N GLN A 44 -12.65 -20.60 -12.77
CA GLN A 44 -12.30 -20.35 -14.17
C GLN A 44 -10.85 -20.72 -14.52
N GLY A 45 -9.90 -20.44 -13.64
CA GLY A 45 -8.47 -20.56 -13.97
C GLY A 45 -7.58 -21.05 -12.83
N GLY A 46 -8.16 -21.35 -11.66
CA GLY A 46 -7.40 -21.66 -10.45
C GLY A 46 -6.70 -20.43 -9.84
N PRO A 47 -5.85 -20.63 -8.83
CA PRO A 47 -5.21 -19.54 -8.13
C PRO A 47 -3.99 -19.00 -8.89
N GLY A 48 -3.52 -17.81 -8.51
CA GLY A 48 -2.25 -17.27 -8.98
C GLY A 48 -2.28 -16.67 -10.38
N TRP A 49 -3.41 -16.16 -10.86
CA TRP A 49 -3.50 -15.61 -12.23
C TRP A 49 -2.56 -14.44 -12.50
N ASP A 50 -2.19 -13.66 -11.48
CA ASP A 50 -1.17 -12.61 -11.60
C ASP A 50 0.24 -13.15 -11.34
N ALA A 51 0.42 -13.99 -10.32
CA ALA A 51 1.70 -14.63 -10.00
C ALA A 51 2.21 -15.55 -11.11
N ARG A 52 1.31 -16.09 -11.95
CA ARG A 52 1.65 -16.91 -13.12
C ARG A 52 2.57 -16.17 -14.07
N ALA A 53 2.30 -14.89 -14.33
CA ALA A 53 3.14 -14.06 -15.17
C ALA A 53 4.59 -13.95 -14.64
N TYR A 54 4.75 -13.94 -13.31
CA TYR A 54 6.07 -13.84 -12.67
C TYR A 54 6.83 -15.17 -12.74
N TRP A 55 6.08 -16.27 -12.60
CA TRP A 55 6.61 -17.62 -12.77
C TRP A 55 7.09 -17.83 -14.20
N ASP A 56 6.27 -17.47 -15.19
CA ASP A 56 6.54 -17.76 -16.60
C ASP A 56 7.44 -16.74 -17.30
N ALA A 57 7.82 -15.65 -16.62
CA ALA A 57 8.65 -14.57 -17.15
C ALA A 57 9.94 -15.04 -17.87
N TRP A 58 10.50 -16.19 -17.47
CA TRP A 58 11.73 -16.77 -18.05
C TRP A 58 11.51 -18.08 -18.82
N ARG A 59 10.27 -18.40 -19.16
CA ARG A 59 9.88 -19.66 -19.83
C ARG A 59 9.41 -19.46 -21.27
N GLY A 60 9.42 -18.23 -21.76
CA GLY A 60 9.05 -17.82 -23.12
C GLY A 60 9.55 -16.40 -23.40
N PRO A 61 9.12 -15.78 -24.52
CA PRO A 61 9.34 -14.36 -24.76
C PRO A 61 8.80 -13.50 -23.61
N MET A 62 9.57 -12.49 -23.21
CA MET A 62 9.13 -11.48 -22.24
C MET A 62 8.56 -10.29 -23.02
N TYR A 63 7.56 -9.59 -22.46
CA TYR A 63 6.98 -8.36 -23.05
C TYR A 63 6.30 -8.54 -24.41
N ASP A 64 5.71 -9.71 -24.65
CA ASP A 64 5.01 -10.08 -25.89
C ASP A 64 3.48 -9.88 -25.83
N GLY A 65 2.96 -9.39 -24.70
CA GLY A 65 1.54 -9.11 -24.49
C GLY A 65 1.24 -7.64 -24.20
N SER A 66 -0.02 -7.36 -23.86
CA SER A 66 -0.50 -6.01 -23.54
C SER A 66 -0.93 -5.88 -22.07
N VAL A 67 -1.05 -4.63 -21.61
CA VAL A 67 -1.63 -4.36 -20.28
C VAL A 67 -3.08 -4.82 -20.26
N GLY A 68 -3.40 -5.71 -19.32
CA GLY A 68 -4.74 -6.29 -19.17
C GLY A 68 -4.86 -7.70 -19.74
N ASP A 69 -3.90 -8.14 -20.56
CA ASP A 69 -3.88 -9.50 -21.07
C ASP A 69 -3.52 -10.47 -19.93
N PRO A 70 -4.32 -11.54 -19.71
CA PRO A 70 -4.05 -12.50 -18.64
C PRO A 70 -2.69 -13.17 -18.79
N GLY A 71 -1.93 -13.24 -17.69
CA GLY A 71 -0.70 -14.04 -17.63
C GLY A 71 0.54 -13.39 -18.26
N HIS A 72 0.46 -12.18 -18.81
CA HIS A 72 1.63 -11.51 -19.39
C HIS A 72 2.44 -10.72 -18.37
N PHE A 73 3.77 -10.75 -18.52
CA PHE A 73 4.69 -10.06 -17.64
C PHE A 73 4.85 -8.59 -18.02
N LEU A 74 4.55 -7.68 -17.08
CA LEU A 74 4.49 -6.23 -17.34
C LEU A 74 5.53 -5.41 -16.54
N TYR A 75 6.38 -6.08 -15.75
CA TYR A 75 7.24 -5.46 -14.74
C TYR A 75 8.68 -5.29 -15.26
N SER A 76 9.53 -4.53 -14.56
CA SER A 76 10.90 -4.35 -15.02
C SER A 76 11.71 -5.66 -14.99
N PRO A 77 12.80 -5.76 -15.78
CA PRO A 77 13.70 -6.90 -15.72
C PRO A 77 14.30 -7.11 -14.32
N ALA A 78 14.47 -6.04 -13.54
CA ALA A 78 14.94 -6.13 -12.16
C ALA A 78 14.00 -6.96 -11.28
N PHE A 79 12.68 -6.79 -11.44
CA PHE A 79 11.71 -7.61 -10.71
C PHE A 79 11.78 -9.07 -11.17
N ALA A 80 11.86 -9.32 -12.48
CA ALA A 80 11.98 -10.65 -13.06
C ALA A 80 13.21 -11.41 -12.50
N GLN A 81 14.34 -10.72 -12.38
CA GLN A 81 15.58 -11.28 -11.84
C GLN A 81 15.49 -11.58 -10.33
N VAL A 82 14.84 -10.72 -9.55
CA VAL A 82 14.65 -10.94 -8.10
C VAL A 82 13.78 -12.16 -7.82
N VAL A 83 12.71 -12.35 -8.61
CA VAL A 83 11.82 -13.51 -8.42
C VAL A 83 12.35 -14.77 -9.09
N TRP A 84 13.36 -14.67 -9.97
CA TRP A 84 13.90 -15.79 -10.74
C TRP A 84 14.33 -17.01 -9.92
N PRO A 85 15.05 -16.87 -8.77
CA PRO A 85 15.43 -18.02 -7.96
C PRO A 85 14.21 -18.75 -7.40
N LEU A 86 13.21 -18.00 -6.95
CA LEU A 86 11.93 -18.57 -6.52
C LEU A 86 11.25 -19.22 -7.72
N ALA A 87 11.33 -18.62 -8.91
CA ALA A 87 10.75 -19.13 -10.15
C ALA A 87 11.34 -20.48 -10.62
N GLN A 88 12.42 -20.97 -10.00
CA GLN A 88 13.02 -22.28 -10.29
C GLN A 88 12.43 -23.44 -9.46
N THR A 89 11.55 -23.16 -8.49
CA THR A 89 10.95 -24.19 -7.64
C THR A 89 9.84 -24.98 -8.37
N THR A 90 8.83 -25.48 -7.66
CA THR A 90 7.56 -25.87 -8.26
C THR A 90 6.55 -24.71 -8.23
N TRP A 91 5.55 -24.75 -9.11
CA TRP A 91 4.48 -23.75 -9.13
C TRP A 91 3.78 -23.56 -7.76
N PRO A 92 3.40 -24.64 -7.02
CA PRO A 92 2.77 -24.48 -5.71
C PRO A 92 3.64 -23.74 -4.70
N VAL A 93 4.96 -23.98 -4.70
CA VAL A 93 5.89 -23.32 -3.76
C VAL A 93 5.99 -21.84 -4.07
N PHE A 94 6.11 -21.48 -5.34
CA PHE A 94 6.17 -20.07 -5.75
C PHE A 94 4.90 -19.32 -5.37
N LEU A 95 3.75 -19.87 -5.76
CA LEU A 95 2.47 -19.26 -5.45
C LEU A 95 2.25 -19.14 -3.95
N ALA A 96 2.61 -20.16 -3.16
CA ALA A 96 2.47 -20.13 -1.72
C ALA A 96 3.24 -18.95 -1.09
N VAL A 97 4.43 -18.61 -1.59
CA VAL A 97 5.20 -17.45 -1.10
C VAL A 97 4.42 -16.15 -1.33
N PHE A 98 3.88 -15.92 -2.52
CA PHE A 98 3.12 -14.71 -2.81
C PHE A 98 1.81 -14.64 -2.01
N ILE A 99 1.09 -15.76 -1.89
CA ILE A 99 -0.11 -15.86 -1.05
C ILE A 99 0.21 -15.51 0.40
N VAL A 100 1.28 -16.07 0.97
CA VAL A 100 1.68 -15.80 2.36
C VAL A 100 2.08 -14.33 2.54
N VAL A 101 2.87 -13.78 1.62
CA VAL A 101 3.26 -12.36 1.64
C VAL A 101 2.03 -11.46 1.61
N ASN A 102 1.05 -11.73 0.75
CA ASN A 102 -0.17 -10.94 0.64
C ASN A 102 -1.08 -11.12 1.86
N ALA A 103 -1.31 -12.35 2.33
CA ALA A 103 -2.14 -12.65 3.49
C ALA A 103 -1.60 -12.00 4.77
N VAL A 104 -0.32 -12.21 5.06
CA VAL A 104 0.36 -11.66 6.24
C VAL A 104 0.52 -10.15 6.12
N GLY A 105 0.89 -9.67 4.93
CA GLY A 105 1.02 -8.26 4.62
C GLY A 105 -0.27 -7.49 4.86
N LEU A 106 -1.39 -8.03 4.36
CA LEU A 106 -2.70 -7.42 4.55
C LEU A 106 -3.15 -7.47 6.02
N ALA A 107 -2.95 -8.60 6.70
CA ALA A 107 -3.22 -8.69 8.13
C ALA A 107 -2.40 -7.67 8.93
N TRP A 108 -1.13 -7.47 8.56
CA TRP A 108 -0.29 -6.44 9.15
C TRP A 108 -0.83 -5.03 8.88
N LEU A 109 -1.21 -4.71 7.65
CA LEU A 109 -1.77 -3.42 7.25
C LEU A 109 -3.06 -3.07 8.01
N LEU A 110 -3.96 -4.06 8.15
CA LEU A 110 -5.27 -3.90 8.80
C LEU A 110 -5.23 -4.01 10.33
N ARG A 111 -4.13 -4.48 10.93
CA ARG A 111 -3.96 -4.64 12.40
C ARG A 111 -4.38 -3.43 13.26
N PRO A 112 -4.24 -2.16 12.84
CA PRO A 112 -4.73 -1.03 13.65
C PRO A 112 -6.25 -0.93 13.78
N LEU A 113 -7.01 -1.66 12.96
CA LEU A 113 -8.47 -1.69 13.00
C LEU A 113 -8.96 -2.74 14.01
N PRO A 114 -10.16 -2.57 14.59
CA PRO A 114 -10.78 -3.62 15.40
C PRO A 114 -11.10 -4.84 14.53
N LEU A 115 -11.09 -6.04 15.13
CA LEU A 115 -11.31 -7.32 14.43
C LEU A 115 -12.60 -7.34 13.60
N VAL A 116 -13.66 -6.67 14.10
CA VAL A 116 -14.96 -6.54 13.44
C VAL A 116 -14.88 -5.83 12.08
N LEU A 117 -13.84 -5.03 11.83
CA LEU A 117 -13.56 -4.40 10.53
C LEU A 117 -12.40 -5.08 9.80
N SER A 118 -11.33 -5.48 10.51
CA SER A 118 -10.16 -6.05 9.87
C SER A 118 -10.44 -7.41 9.23
N VAL A 119 -11.24 -8.28 9.85
CA VAL A 119 -11.54 -9.61 9.30
C VAL A 119 -12.37 -9.52 8.02
N PRO A 120 -13.50 -8.79 7.96
CA PRO A 120 -14.24 -8.65 6.72
C PRO A 120 -13.43 -7.96 5.61
N LEU A 121 -12.62 -6.94 5.93
CA LEU A 121 -11.76 -6.30 4.93
C LEU A 121 -10.65 -7.22 4.41
N TRP A 122 -10.13 -8.10 5.26
CA TRP A 122 -9.18 -9.13 4.83
C TRP A 122 -9.85 -10.12 3.87
N LEU A 123 -11.08 -10.55 4.17
CA LEU A 123 -11.87 -11.42 3.30
C LEU A 123 -12.27 -10.73 1.99
N ALA A 124 -12.58 -9.43 2.02
CA ALA A 124 -12.88 -8.64 0.83
C ALA A 124 -11.71 -8.60 -0.16
N ALA A 125 -10.49 -8.70 0.34
CA ALA A 125 -9.26 -8.73 -0.45
C ALA A 125 -8.73 -10.15 -0.70
N SER A 126 -9.53 -11.19 -0.44
CA SER A 126 -9.15 -12.59 -0.67
C SER A 126 -8.68 -12.85 -2.11
N GLN A 127 -9.28 -12.17 -3.10
CA GLN A 127 -8.88 -12.30 -4.50
C GLN A 127 -7.44 -11.86 -4.73
N GLU A 128 -6.99 -10.77 -4.09
CA GLU A 128 -5.63 -10.24 -4.23
C GLU A 128 -4.62 -11.13 -3.50
N ILE A 129 -5.06 -11.76 -2.41
CA ILE A 129 -4.26 -12.76 -1.71
C ILE A 129 -4.03 -13.95 -2.64
N VAL A 130 -5.08 -14.47 -3.27
CA VAL A 130 -5.03 -15.66 -4.12
C VAL A 130 -4.44 -15.40 -5.51
N SER A 131 -4.55 -14.19 -6.04
CA SER A 131 -3.93 -13.80 -7.33
C SER A 131 -2.41 -13.82 -7.27
N GLY A 132 -1.85 -13.52 -6.09
CA GLY A 132 -0.41 -13.36 -5.86
C GLY A 132 0.17 -12.09 -6.49
N ASN A 133 -0.64 -11.06 -6.71
CA ASN A 133 -0.20 -9.76 -7.23
C ASN A 133 0.60 -8.96 -6.17
N VAL A 134 1.22 -7.87 -6.60
CA VAL A 134 2.15 -7.07 -5.81
C VAL A 134 1.51 -5.82 -5.16
N PHE A 135 0.19 -5.59 -5.25
CA PHE A 135 -0.42 -4.39 -4.67
C PHE A 135 -0.34 -4.37 -3.13
N VAL A 136 -0.48 -5.52 -2.45
CA VAL A 136 -0.29 -5.58 -0.99
C VAL A 136 1.16 -5.24 -0.59
N PRO A 137 2.21 -5.81 -1.21
CA PRO A 137 3.58 -5.35 -1.04
C PRO A 137 3.77 -3.84 -1.28
N MET A 138 3.15 -3.27 -2.32
CA MET A 138 3.20 -1.84 -2.57
C MET A 138 2.53 -1.02 -1.45
N ALA A 139 1.40 -1.49 -0.91
CA ALA A 139 0.71 -0.87 0.22
C ALA A 139 1.59 -0.89 1.48
N ILE A 140 2.36 -1.97 1.70
CA ILE A 140 3.36 -2.03 2.77
C ILE A 140 4.45 -0.98 2.56
N VAL A 141 4.96 -0.84 1.33
CA VAL A 141 5.94 0.20 0.99
C VAL A 141 5.35 1.61 1.19
N ALA A 142 4.07 1.83 0.91
CA ALA A 142 3.42 3.11 1.19
C ALA A 142 3.51 3.50 2.67
N VAL A 143 3.54 2.53 3.59
CA VAL A 143 3.70 2.74 5.04
C VAL A 143 5.18 2.84 5.44
N LEU A 144 5.98 1.82 5.10
CA LEU A 144 7.36 1.70 5.55
C LEU A 144 8.30 2.66 4.81
N GLY A 145 8.01 2.92 3.53
CA GLY A 145 8.74 3.84 2.66
C GLY A 145 8.78 5.26 3.19
N MET A 146 7.78 5.68 3.97
CA MET A 146 7.78 6.99 4.64
C MET A 146 8.91 7.14 5.66
N ARG A 147 9.41 6.04 6.22
CA ARG A 147 10.55 6.02 7.16
C ARG A 147 11.83 5.49 6.52
N ARG A 148 11.71 4.72 5.43
CA ARG A 148 12.79 4.05 4.72
C ARG A 148 12.68 4.36 3.22
N PRO A 149 13.12 5.55 2.77
CA PRO A 149 12.85 6.02 1.41
C PRO A 149 13.35 5.11 0.29
N HIS A 150 14.42 4.33 0.53
CA HIS A 150 14.94 3.35 -0.43
C HIS A 150 13.94 2.25 -0.81
N LEU A 151 12.94 1.95 0.04
CA LEU A 151 11.91 0.96 -0.26
C LEU A 151 11.04 1.36 -1.45
N TRP A 152 10.96 2.66 -1.80
CA TRP A 152 10.22 3.12 -2.96
C TRP A 152 10.78 2.60 -4.29
N ALA A 153 12.03 2.11 -4.31
CA ALA A 153 12.58 1.40 -5.46
C ALA A 153 11.74 0.18 -5.86
N PHE A 154 11.16 -0.54 -4.88
CA PHE A 154 10.26 -1.66 -5.17
C PHE A 154 9.07 -1.22 -6.01
N VAL A 155 8.37 -0.15 -5.60
CA VAL A 155 7.20 0.35 -6.34
C VAL A 155 7.65 0.88 -7.70
N ALA A 156 8.71 1.69 -7.76
CA ALA A 156 9.21 2.27 -9.01
C ALA A 156 9.60 1.23 -10.07
N LEU A 157 10.17 0.09 -9.64
CA LEU A 157 10.62 -1.00 -10.52
C LEU A 157 9.54 -2.04 -10.80
N THR A 158 8.38 -1.94 -10.17
CA THR A 158 7.24 -2.85 -10.43
C THR A 158 6.09 -2.12 -11.13
N LYS A 159 5.67 -0.97 -10.61
CA LYS A 159 4.68 -0.08 -11.22
C LYS A 159 5.14 1.38 -11.08
N ILE A 160 5.56 1.97 -12.20
CA ILE A 160 6.20 3.29 -12.24
C ILE A 160 5.29 4.39 -11.68
N THR A 161 4.06 4.49 -12.19
CA THR A 161 3.16 5.60 -11.91
C THR A 161 2.68 5.69 -10.44
N PRO A 162 2.39 4.60 -9.70
CA PRO A 162 2.10 4.69 -8.26
C PRO A 162 3.32 4.94 -7.37
N ALA A 163 4.54 5.09 -7.89
CA ALA A 163 5.73 5.39 -7.10
C ALA A 163 5.79 6.86 -6.62
N LEU A 164 4.82 7.26 -5.80
CA LEU A 164 4.56 8.66 -5.46
C LEU A 164 5.25 9.17 -4.17
N GLY A 165 5.92 8.28 -3.41
CA GLY A 165 6.66 8.69 -2.21
C GLY A 165 7.76 9.73 -2.45
N PRO A 166 8.61 9.59 -3.49
CA PRO A 166 9.60 10.62 -3.83
C PRO A 166 8.97 11.98 -4.10
N VAL A 167 7.79 12.03 -4.73
CA VAL A 167 7.04 13.28 -4.96
C VAL A 167 6.61 13.89 -3.62
N TRP A 168 6.09 13.08 -2.70
CA TRP A 168 5.76 13.52 -1.34
C TRP A 168 6.97 14.16 -0.64
N PHE A 169 8.12 13.49 -0.67
CA PHE A 169 9.35 13.99 -0.05
C PHE A 169 9.84 15.30 -0.69
N ALA A 170 9.81 15.38 -2.03
CA ALA A 170 10.23 16.58 -2.76
C ALA A 170 9.36 17.79 -2.40
N VAL A 171 8.03 17.63 -2.31
CA VAL A 171 7.11 18.71 -1.94
C VAL A 171 7.37 19.23 -0.53
N ARG A 172 7.87 18.38 0.38
CA ARG A 172 8.22 18.75 1.76
C ARG A 172 9.66 19.25 1.93
N GLY A 173 10.44 19.32 0.85
CA GLY A 173 11.85 19.68 0.92
C GLY A 173 12.74 18.61 1.55
N GLU A 174 12.26 17.36 1.65
CA GLU A 174 12.98 16.23 2.25
C GLU A 174 13.95 15.59 1.23
N TRP A 175 14.87 16.40 0.68
CA TRP A 175 15.75 16.01 -0.43
C TRP A 175 16.62 14.79 -0.16
N SER A 176 17.04 14.58 1.10
CA SER A 176 17.79 13.38 1.46
C SER A 176 16.97 12.09 1.25
N ALA A 177 15.65 12.14 1.43
CA ALA A 177 14.77 11.01 1.17
C ALA A 177 14.55 10.81 -0.34
N VAL A 178 14.41 11.89 -1.11
CA VAL A 178 14.36 11.85 -2.58
C VAL A 178 15.61 11.18 -3.15
N VAL A 179 16.80 11.64 -2.73
CA VAL A 179 18.08 11.08 -3.17
C VAL A 179 18.20 9.61 -2.80
N LYS A 180 17.85 9.21 -1.57
CA LYS A 180 17.87 7.79 -1.17
C LYS A 180 16.97 6.92 -2.04
N ALA A 181 15.74 7.38 -2.32
CA ALA A 181 14.83 6.65 -3.19
C ALA A 181 15.39 6.55 -4.62
N ALA A 182 15.84 7.67 -5.19
CA ALA A 182 16.36 7.73 -6.55
C ALA A 182 17.63 6.88 -6.73
N VAL A 183 18.61 7.03 -5.84
CA VAL A 183 19.89 6.29 -5.90
C VAL A 183 19.65 4.79 -5.76
N THR A 184 18.79 4.34 -4.84
CA THR A 184 18.49 2.91 -4.73
C THR A 184 17.80 2.38 -5.99
N THR A 185 16.82 3.10 -6.54
CA THR A 185 16.15 2.69 -7.79
C THR A 185 17.14 2.57 -8.94
N VAL A 186 17.98 3.59 -9.14
CA VAL A 186 19.00 3.61 -10.21
C VAL A 186 20.04 2.52 -10.00
N ALA A 187 20.51 2.29 -8.78
CA ALA A 187 21.49 1.24 -8.49
C ALA A 187 20.94 -0.15 -8.80
N VAL A 188 19.71 -0.46 -8.38
CA VAL A 188 19.06 -1.74 -8.68
C VAL A 188 18.83 -1.90 -10.19
N ALA A 189 18.34 -0.84 -10.85
CA ALA A 189 18.15 -0.85 -12.29
C ALA A 189 19.47 -1.06 -13.06
N ALA A 190 20.55 -0.39 -12.65
CA ALA A 190 21.86 -0.50 -13.28
C ALA A 190 22.46 -1.91 -13.12
N VAL A 191 22.40 -2.50 -11.92
CA VAL A 191 22.84 -3.88 -11.70
C VAL A 191 22.03 -4.83 -12.58
N SER A 192 20.70 -4.65 -12.63
CA SER A 192 19.84 -5.45 -13.49
C SER A 192 20.14 -5.28 -14.98
N TYR A 193 20.46 -4.06 -15.42
CA TYR A 193 20.81 -3.74 -16.79
C TYR A 193 22.10 -4.42 -17.23
N VAL A 194 23.12 -4.46 -16.36
CA VAL A 194 24.38 -5.18 -16.63
C VAL A 194 24.14 -6.68 -16.85
N VAL A 195 23.17 -7.28 -16.14
CA VAL A 195 22.83 -8.70 -16.28
C VAL A 195 22.08 -9.00 -17.58
N SER A 196 21.12 -8.15 -17.96
CA SER A 196 20.27 -8.40 -19.14
C SER A 196 19.90 -7.11 -19.87
N PRO A 197 20.83 -6.48 -20.62
CA PRO A 197 20.59 -5.18 -21.25
C PRO A 197 19.50 -5.25 -22.33
N GLY A 198 19.41 -6.36 -23.07
CA GLY A 198 18.36 -6.58 -24.08
C GLY A 198 16.94 -6.47 -23.52
N LEU A 199 16.68 -7.12 -22.37
CA LEU A 199 15.37 -7.07 -21.71
C LEU A 199 14.98 -5.65 -21.27
N TRP A 200 15.95 -4.78 -20.97
CA TRP A 200 15.63 -3.38 -20.66
C TRP A 200 15.21 -2.60 -21.90
N HIS A 201 15.85 -2.85 -23.05
CA HIS A 201 15.42 -2.26 -24.31
C HIS A 201 14.02 -2.72 -24.70
N GLU A 202 13.74 -4.03 -24.57
CA GLU A 202 12.41 -4.60 -24.79
C GLU A 202 11.38 -3.99 -23.84
N TRP A 203 11.69 -3.90 -22.54
CA TRP A 203 10.78 -3.31 -21.56
C TRP A 203 10.48 -1.83 -21.84
N PHE A 204 11.50 -1.03 -22.21
CA PHE A 204 11.28 0.36 -22.60
C PHE A 204 10.45 0.49 -23.87
N GLY A 205 10.65 -0.39 -24.86
CA GLY A 205 9.81 -0.49 -26.05
C GLY A 205 8.35 -0.79 -25.67
N PHE A 206 8.14 -1.83 -24.87
CA PHE A 206 6.84 -2.20 -24.32
C PHE A 206 6.17 -1.02 -23.60
N LEU A 207 6.87 -0.32 -22.70
CA LEU A 207 6.30 0.85 -22.01
C LEU A 207 5.88 1.96 -22.98
N ALA A 208 6.68 2.22 -24.02
CA ALA A 208 6.37 3.23 -25.03
C ALA A 208 5.14 2.83 -25.87
N ASP A 209 4.98 1.55 -26.19
CA ASP A 209 3.83 1.03 -26.93
C ASP A 209 2.56 1.09 -26.08
N GLN A 210 2.64 0.65 -24.82
CA GLN A 210 1.52 0.68 -23.88
C GLN A 210 1.07 2.11 -23.56
N ALA A 211 2.00 3.07 -23.45
CA ALA A 211 1.67 4.47 -23.25
C ALA A 211 0.84 5.06 -24.41
N ARG A 212 1.04 4.60 -25.64
CA ARG A 212 0.26 5.04 -26.82
C ARG A 212 -1.14 4.44 -26.85
N LEU A 213 -1.33 3.26 -26.25
CA LEU A 213 -2.63 2.62 -26.15
C LEU A 213 -3.50 3.18 -25.00
N SER A 214 -2.94 4.06 -24.16
CA SER A 214 -3.51 4.48 -22.87
C SER A 214 -4.43 5.70 -22.90
N ASP A 215 -4.90 6.14 -24.07
CA ASP A 215 -5.84 7.26 -24.19
C ASP A 215 -7.28 6.85 -23.76
N GLY A 216 -7.57 5.55 -23.71
CA GLY A 216 -8.85 4.96 -23.26
C GLY A 216 -8.86 4.48 -21.80
N ALA A 217 -10.01 3.95 -21.37
CA ALA A 217 -10.13 3.30 -20.06
C ALA A 217 -9.31 2.01 -20.04
N ILE A 218 -8.39 1.88 -19.07
CA ILE A 218 -7.58 0.68 -18.83
C ILE A 218 -7.97 0.12 -17.45
N GLY A 219 -8.66 -1.03 -17.46
CA GLY A 219 -9.38 -1.58 -16.31
C GLY A 219 -10.89 -1.43 -16.50
N TYR A 220 -11.59 -0.88 -15.51
CA TYR A 220 -13.01 -0.59 -15.66
C TYR A 220 -13.28 0.52 -16.69
N GLU A 221 -14.17 0.27 -17.64
CA GLU A 221 -14.51 1.19 -18.73
C GLU A 221 -15.00 2.58 -18.27
N PHE A 222 -15.63 2.64 -17.09
CA PHE A 222 -16.13 3.90 -16.52
C PHE A 222 -15.06 4.73 -15.80
N ILE A 223 -13.83 4.21 -15.65
CA ILE A 223 -12.74 4.93 -15.01
C ILE A 223 -11.90 5.64 -16.09
N PRO A 224 -11.73 6.98 -16.00
CA PRO A 224 -10.92 7.72 -16.98
C PRO A 224 -9.51 7.14 -17.14
N GLY A 225 -8.92 7.29 -18.32
CA GLY A 225 -7.57 6.80 -18.61
C GLY A 225 -6.49 7.42 -17.71
N PRO A 226 -5.28 6.81 -17.63
CA PRO A 226 -4.17 7.29 -16.80
C PRO A 226 -3.81 8.76 -17.04
N LEU A 227 -3.96 9.28 -18.27
CA LEU A 227 -3.69 10.66 -18.64
C LEU A 227 -4.44 11.67 -17.75
N TYR A 228 -5.67 11.35 -17.36
CA TYR A 228 -6.49 12.22 -16.49
C TYR A 228 -6.23 11.95 -15.01
N ARG A 229 -6.02 10.68 -14.63
CA ARG A 229 -5.87 10.29 -13.24
C ARG A 229 -4.51 10.64 -12.64
N ILE A 230 -3.43 10.57 -13.41
CA ILE A 230 -2.07 10.87 -12.92
C ILE A 230 -1.96 12.34 -12.46
N PRO A 231 -2.42 13.36 -13.22
CA PRO A 231 -2.46 14.73 -12.73
C PRO A 231 -3.26 14.90 -11.43
N VAL A 232 -4.41 14.23 -11.32
CA VAL A 232 -5.24 14.25 -10.10
C VAL A 232 -4.50 13.60 -8.94
N ALA A 233 -3.84 12.46 -9.16
CA ALA A 233 -3.03 11.78 -8.15
C ALA A 233 -1.87 12.67 -7.68
N LEU A 234 -1.17 13.35 -8.59
CA LEU A 234 -0.10 14.29 -8.25
C LEU A 234 -0.62 15.48 -7.45
N ALA A 235 -1.72 16.10 -7.88
CA ALA A 235 -2.36 17.18 -7.13
C ALA A 235 -2.75 16.74 -5.71
N LEU A 236 -3.26 15.51 -5.59
CA LEU A 236 -3.67 14.91 -4.33
C LEU A 236 -2.46 14.65 -3.40
N VAL A 237 -1.32 14.17 -3.93
CA VAL A 237 -0.06 14.02 -3.17
C VAL A 237 0.48 15.37 -2.74
N VAL A 238 0.50 16.35 -3.64
CA VAL A 238 0.98 17.71 -3.34
C VAL A 238 0.15 18.33 -2.22
N TRP A 239 -1.19 18.23 -2.32
CA TRP A 239 -2.09 18.70 -1.27
C TRP A 239 -1.90 17.94 0.04
N GLY A 240 -1.80 16.61 -0.01
CA GLY A 240 -1.55 15.77 1.16
C GLY A 240 -0.24 16.13 1.86
N ALA A 241 0.83 16.31 1.09
CA ALA A 241 2.17 16.64 1.58
C ALA A 241 2.22 18.02 2.23
N ARG A 242 1.60 19.03 1.61
CA ARG A 242 1.49 20.40 2.14
C ARG A 242 0.64 20.50 3.39
N THR A 243 -0.30 19.56 3.57
CA THR A 243 -1.24 19.59 4.69
C THR A 243 -1.05 18.48 5.71
N ASP A 244 0.08 17.77 5.62
CA ASP A 244 0.48 16.68 6.53
C ASP A 244 -0.53 15.51 6.61
N ARG A 245 -1.25 15.26 5.51
CA ARG A 245 -2.25 14.20 5.39
C ARG A 245 -1.69 12.98 4.68
N VAL A 246 -0.74 12.28 5.32
CA VAL A 246 -0.05 11.13 4.71
C VAL A 246 -0.98 9.97 4.33
N TRP A 247 -2.15 9.85 4.97
CA TRP A 247 -3.17 8.85 4.62
C TRP A 247 -3.70 8.97 3.19
N VAL A 248 -3.51 10.13 2.55
CA VAL A 248 -3.92 10.41 1.18
C VAL A 248 -3.02 9.69 0.15
N LEU A 249 -1.78 9.38 0.53
CA LEU A 249 -0.80 8.75 -0.35
C LEU A 249 -1.30 7.45 -1.02
N PRO A 250 -1.84 6.45 -0.30
CA PRO A 250 -2.38 5.24 -0.94
C PRO A 250 -3.57 5.51 -1.87
N VAL A 251 -4.36 6.56 -1.62
CA VAL A 251 -5.45 6.98 -2.53
C VAL A 251 -4.86 7.50 -3.84
N ALA A 252 -3.82 8.33 -3.76
CA ALA A 252 -3.13 8.81 -4.95
C ALA A 252 -2.41 7.68 -5.70
N MET A 253 -1.83 6.71 -4.98
CA MET A 253 -1.22 5.53 -5.61
C MET A 253 -2.25 4.70 -6.39
N LEU A 254 -3.43 4.48 -5.82
CA LEU A 254 -4.55 3.83 -6.51
C LEU A 254 -4.92 4.60 -7.78
N LEU A 255 -5.12 5.92 -7.69
CA LEU A 255 -5.43 6.77 -8.84
C LEU A 255 -4.32 6.76 -9.90
N ALA A 256 -3.06 6.67 -9.50
CA ALA A 256 -1.93 6.64 -10.44
C ALA A 256 -1.68 5.24 -11.02
N THR A 257 -2.29 4.17 -10.51
CA THR A 257 -2.08 2.81 -11.02
C THR A 257 -2.53 2.73 -12.49
N PRO A 258 -1.74 2.15 -13.42
CA PRO A 258 -2.08 2.16 -14.85
C PRO A 258 -3.39 1.42 -15.13
N PHE A 259 -3.58 0.25 -14.52
CA PHE A 259 -4.77 -0.59 -14.62
C PHE A 259 -5.48 -0.67 -13.26
N ILE A 260 -6.66 -0.06 -13.15
CA ILE A 260 -7.46 -0.11 -11.91
C ILE A 260 -8.44 -1.29 -12.00
N TRP A 261 -8.29 -2.19 -11.02
CA TRP A 261 -9.19 -3.32 -10.79
C TRP A 261 -9.33 -3.58 -9.29
N ASN A 262 -10.16 -4.53 -8.89
CA ASN A 262 -10.41 -4.86 -7.50
C ASN A 262 -9.13 -5.08 -6.66
N GLY A 263 -8.12 -5.77 -7.21
CA GLY A 263 -6.83 -5.98 -6.54
C GLY A 263 -6.12 -4.67 -6.16
N SER A 264 -6.20 -3.65 -7.02
CA SER A 264 -5.59 -2.33 -6.77
C SER A 264 -6.19 -1.61 -5.55
N LEU A 265 -7.43 -1.90 -5.18
CA LEU A 265 -8.09 -1.32 -4.00
C LEU A 265 -7.39 -1.71 -2.70
N THR A 266 -6.62 -2.80 -2.68
CA THR A 266 -5.84 -3.22 -1.51
C THR A 266 -4.74 -2.22 -1.12
N LEU A 267 -4.35 -1.31 -2.03
CA LEU A 267 -3.49 -0.16 -1.70
C LEU A 267 -4.07 0.68 -0.55
N LEU A 268 -5.40 0.80 -0.47
CA LEU A 268 -6.09 1.56 0.57
C LEU A 268 -5.92 0.95 1.97
N ALA A 269 -5.52 -0.32 2.08
CA ALA A 269 -5.23 -0.96 3.36
C ALA A 269 -4.05 -0.32 4.11
N ALA A 270 -3.24 0.52 3.46
CA ALA A 270 -2.20 1.32 4.13
C ALA A 270 -2.77 2.43 5.04
N ILE A 271 -4.00 2.90 4.79
CA ILE A 271 -4.60 4.07 5.47
C ILE A 271 -4.59 3.94 7.00
N PRO A 272 -5.04 2.83 7.62
CA PRO A 272 -5.10 2.71 9.08
C PRO A 272 -3.74 2.95 9.75
N ARG A 273 -2.66 2.39 9.19
CA ARG A 273 -1.30 2.56 9.73
C ARG A 273 -0.72 3.95 9.52
N LEU A 274 -1.01 4.56 8.38
CA LEU A 274 -0.57 5.92 8.07
C LEU A 274 -1.25 6.94 9.00
N ARG A 275 -2.52 6.71 9.35
CA ARG A 275 -3.24 7.54 10.33
C ARG A 275 -2.72 7.40 11.75
N THR A 276 -2.40 6.19 12.22
CA THR A 276 -1.84 6.00 13.56
C THR A 276 -0.41 6.51 13.71
N SER A 277 0.39 6.42 12.62
CA SER A 277 1.76 6.93 12.60
C SER A 277 1.84 8.46 12.71
N GLY A 278 0.87 9.20 12.14
CA GLY A 278 0.80 10.66 12.24
C GLY A 278 0.44 11.16 13.64
N THR A 279 -0.37 10.40 14.39
CA THR A 279 -0.79 10.79 15.76
C THR A 279 0.33 10.63 16.79
N ALA A 280 1.22 9.65 16.61
CA ALA A 280 2.32 9.37 17.54
C ALA A 280 3.50 10.36 17.43
N ALA A 281 3.61 11.12 16.34
CA ALA A 281 4.72 12.04 16.08
C ALA A 281 4.51 13.47 16.63
N ARG A 282 3.67 13.64 17.67
CA ARG A 282 3.51 14.91 18.41
C ARG A 282 4.23 14.88 19.78
N PRO A 283 5.58 14.89 19.86
CA PRO A 283 6.26 15.36 21.06
C PRO A 283 6.36 16.88 20.98
N GLY A 284 5.38 17.61 21.54
CA GLY A 284 5.44 19.07 21.47
C GLY A 284 4.19 19.82 21.94
N ARG A 285 3.58 19.42 23.06
CA ARG A 285 2.77 20.31 23.91
C ARG A 285 2.56 19.65 25.27
N ALA A 286 3.65 19.50 26.02
CA ALA A 286 3.56 19.23 27.45
C ALA A 286 4.16 20.44 28.20
N SER A 287 3.35 20.92 29.14
CA SER A 287 3.70 21.71 30.34
C SER A 287 4.43 23.03 30.14
N GLY A 288 3.72 24.13 30.42
CA GLY A 288 4.33 25.41 30.78
C GLY A 288 5.30 25.27 31.96
N PRO A 289 6.10 26.32 32.23
CA PRO A 289 7.18 26.25 33.20
C PRO A 289 6.66 25.86 34.59
N PRO A 290 7.45 25.10 35.38
CA PRO A 290 7.05 24.75 36.74
C PRO A 290 6.79 26.03 37.52
N GLY A 291 5.59 26.15 38.09
CA GLY A 291 5.24 27.24 38.99
C GLY A 291 6.25 27.29 40.15
N ARG A 292 6.81 28.48 40.38
CA ARG A 292 7.71 28.77 41.49
C ARG A 292 6.98 28.44 42.80
N PRO A 293 7.57 27.69 43.74
CA PRO A 293 6.92 27.39 45.01
C PRO A 293 6.70 28.67 45.82
N PRO A 294 5.60 28.77 46.60
CA PRO A 294 5.28 29.95 47.37
C PRO A 294 6.33 30.19 48.46
N SER A 295 6.84 31.43 48.51
CA SER A 295 7.70 31.93 49.58
C SER A 295 6.94 31.95 50.90
N SER A 296 7.28 31.05 51.81
CA SER A 296 6.87 31.14 53.21
C SER A 296 7.68 32.24 53.89
N THR A 297 7.11 33.45 54.01
CA THR A 297 7.63 34.47 54.92
C THR A 297 6.50 35.35 55.43
N SER A 298 5.89 34.91 56.53
CA SER A 298 5.31 35.81 57.53
C SER A 298 5.00 35.02 58.80
N ALA A 299 5.84 35.20 59.81
CA ALA A 299 5.42 35.12 61.21
C ALA A 299 6.03 36.33 61.92
N PRO A 300 5.22 37.25 62.46
CA PRO A 300 5.68 38.26 63.40
C PRO A 300 5.42 37.78 64.83
N THR A 301 6.44 37.79 65.70
CA THR A 301 6.32 38.00 67.16
C THR A 301 7.70 37.91 67.81
N GLY A 302 8.07 38.95 68.58
CA GLY A 302 9.22 38.95 69.49
C GLY A 302 10.16 40.13 69.26
#